data_AF-A0A5A7MX26-F1
#
_entry.id   AF-A0A5A7MX26-F1
#
_cell.length_a   1.000
_cell.length_b   1.000
_cell.length_c   1.000
_cell.angle_alpha   90.00
_cell.angle_beta   90.00
_cell.angle_gamma   90.00
#
_symmetry.space_group_name_H-M   'P 1'
#
loop_
_entity.id
_entity.type
_entity.pdbx_description
1 polymer ?
#
loop_
_entity_poly.entity_id
_entity_poly.type
_entity_poly.pdbx_seq_one_letter_code
_entity_poly.pdbx_strand_id
1 'polypeptide(L)'
;MKATWKTASLAAIMISGLCSQTAYAQCMDAKERAAHDMRLLQTQLMVGALQCRGRKDLGQRAYYNEFIRSHRDDLARHGNALVGYFERSYGQNYKVMLDKHVTSLANAVSSAVRTTPDFCTKIAQIGARISQTPNDTHIRVGLPMKIENTLGTCLADSNSSSSPNIQ
;
A
#
# COMPACT_ATOMS: atom_id res chain seq x y z
N MET A 1 68.38 -3.37 31.01
CA MET A 1 67.66 -4.41 31.78
C MET A 1 66.16 -4.17 31.60
N LYS A 2 65.33 -5.22 31.43
CA LYS A 2 63.90 -5.05 31.13
C LYS A 2 63.08 -5.02 32.42
N ALA A 3 62.24 -4.00 32.59
CA ALA A 3 61.20 -3.97 33.62
C ALA A 3 59.83 -4.01 32.93
N THR A 4 59.03 -5.03 33.25
CA THR A 4 57.68 -5.22 32.71
C THR A 4 56.67 -5.08 33.82
N TRP A 5 55.84 -4.03 33.79
CA TRP A 5 54.74 -3.87 34.74
C TRP A 5 53.39 -3.98 34.02
N LYS A 6 52.65 -5.03 34.37
CA LYS A 6 51.24 -5.17 34.03
C LYS A 6 50.42 -4.40 35.06
N THR A 7 49.57 -3.48 34.63
CA THR A 7 48.48 -2.95 35.46
C THR A 7 47.16 -3.29 34.79
N ALA A 8 46.39 -4.16 35.44
CA ALA A 8 44.99 -4.35 35.11
C ALA A 8 44.18 -3.13 35.58
N SER A 9 43.10 -2.79 34.89
CA SER A 9 42.10 -1.86 35.40
C SER A 9 40.71 -2.31 34.95
N LEU A 10 39.81 -2.38 35.92
CA LEU A 10 38.48 -2.95 35.79
C LEU A 10 37.46 -1.92 35.27
N ALA A 11 36.42 -2.46 34.63
CA ALA A 11 35.04 -1.98 34.65
C ALA A 11 34.75 -0.50 34.33
N ALA A 12 34.26 -0.29 33.11
CA ALA A 12 33.12 0.60 32.86
C ALA A 12 32.26 0.02 31.72
N ILE A 13 31.49 -1.03 32.01
CA ILE A 13 30.51 -1.59 31.07
C ILE A 13 29.32 -0.61 31.02
N MET A 14 29.45 0.41 30.17
CA MET A 14 28.33 1.27 29.80
C MET A 14 27.44 0.48 28.83
N ILE A 15 26.53 -0.34 29.38
CA ILE A 15 25.36 -0.82 28.64
C ILE A 15 24.46 0.39 28.44
N SER A 16 24.80 1.19 27.43
CA SER A 16 23.93 2.20 26.87
C SER A 16 22.72 1.45 26.32
N GLY A 17 21.61 1.50 27.05
CA GLY A 17 20.39 0.79 26.67
C GLY A 17 19.99 1.20 25.27
N LEU A 18 20.09 0.28 24.31
CA LEU A 18 19.40 0.40 23.04
C LEU A 18 17.91 0.31 23.36
N CYS A 19 17.30 1.45 23.64
CA CYS A 19 15.90 1.66 23.33
C CYS A 19 15.78 1.48 21.82
N SER A 20 15.55 0.24 21.40
CA SER A 20 15.01 -0.08 20.10
C SER A 20 13.74 0.73 19.98
N GLN A 21 13.82 1.87 19.29
CA GLN A 21 12.67 2.62 18.85
C GLN A 21 11.96 1.74 17.82
N THR A 22 11.15 0.82 18.33
CA THR A 22 10.04 0.28 17.57
C THR A 22 9.17 1.47 17.25
N ALA A 23 9.42 2.07 16.09
CA ALA A 23 8.45 2.92 15.44
C ALA A 23 7.23 2.04 15.25
N TYR A 24 6.28 2.15 16.18
CA TYR A 24 4.98 1.52 16.07
C TYR A 24 4.37 2.12 14.81
N ALA A 25 4.48 1.39 13.69
CA ALA A 25 3.69 1.66 12.51
C ALA A 25 2.24 1.62 13.00
N GLN A 26 1.63 2.78 13.16
CA GLN A 26 0.27 2.86 13.63
C GLN A 26 -0.59 2.14 12.61
N CYS A 27 -1.46 1.26 13.05
CA CYS A 27 -2.30 0.52 12.12
C CYS A 27 -3.31 1.48 11.46
N MET A 28 -3.68 1.18 10.22
CA MET A 28 -4.67 1.97 9.50
C MET A 28 -6.02 1.88 10.22
N ASP A 29 -6.67 3.02 10.43
CA ASP A 29 -8.09 3.04 10.79
C ASP A 29 -8.97 2.68 9.58
N ALA A 30 -10.29 2.54 9.79
CA ALA A 30 -11.23 2.17 8.72
C ALA A 30 -11.28 3.16 7.54
N LYS A 31 -11.07 4.46 7.78
CA LYS A 31 -11.04 5.51 6.76
C LYS A 31 -9.73 5.48 5.97
N GLU A 32 -8.62 5.20 6.64
CA GLU A 32 -7.29 5.05 6.04
C GLU A 32 -7.20 3.75 5.22
N ARG A 33 -7.83 2.68 5.71
CA ARG A 33 -8.02 1.42 4.98
C ARG A 33 -8.80 1.64 3.69
N ALA A 34 -9.93 2.35 3.77
CA ALA A 34 -10.73 2.74 2.60
C ALA A 34 -9.91 3.58 1.61
N ALA A 35 -9.09 4.50 2.11
CA ALA A 35 -8.20 5.33 1.29
C ALA A 35 -7.11 4.53 0.56
N HIS A 36 -6.49 3.57 1.23
CA HIS A 36 -5.56 2.63 0.59
C HIS A 36 -6.26 1.81 -0.49
N ASP A 37 -7.43 1.24 -0.21
CA ASP A 37 -8.14 0.40 -1.19
C ASP A 37 -8.62 1.20 -2.41
N MET A 38 -9.02 2.46 -2.23
CA MET A 38 -9.28 3.38 -3.33
C MET A 38 -8.02 3.62 -4.19
N ARG A 39 -6.85 3.82 -3.54
CA ARG A 39 -5.57 4.00 -4.25
C ARG A 39 -5.13 2.73 -4.98
N LEU A 40 -5.37 1.55 -4.40
CA LEU A 40 -5.11 0.26 -5.03
C LEU A 40 -6.03 0.05 -6.26
N LEU A 41 -7.32 0.33 -6.12
CA LEU A 41 -8.30 0.24 -7.21
C LEU A 41 -7.94 1.18 -8.38
N GLN A 42 -7.63 2.45 -8.09
CA GLN A 42 -7.14 3.40 -9.10
C GLN A 42 -5.91 2.85 -9.83
N THR A 43 -4.95 2.30 -9.07
CA THR A 43 -3.71 1.73 -9.62
C THR A 43 -4.00 0.51 -10.52
N GLN A 44 -4.92 -0.37 -10.12
CA GLN A 44 -5.35 -1.53 -10.92
C GLN A 44 -6.04 -1.11 -12.22
N LEU A 45 -6.97 -0.14 -12.17
CA LEU A 45 -7.64 0.37 -13.37
C LEU A 45 -6.65 1.06 -14.32
N MET A 46 -5.71 1.85 -13.79
CA MET A 46 -4.65 2.49 -14.58
C MET A 46 -3.73 1.48 -15.25
N VAL A 47 -3.18 0.51 -14.49
CA VAL A 47 -2.31 -0.54 -15.04
C VAL A 47 -3.07 -1.42 -16.03
N GLY A 48 -4.34 -1.73 -15.77
CA GLY A 48 -5.23 -2.41 -16.71
C GLY A 48 -5.38 -1.65 -18.02
N ALA A 49 -5.65 -0.35 -17.98
CA ALA A 49 -5.77 0.50 -19.17
C ALA A 49 -4.47 0.57 -20.01
N LEU A 50 -3.30 0.45 -19.37
CA LEU A 50 -1.99 0.47 -20.04
C LEU A 50 -1.57 -0.91 -20.58
N GLN A 51 -1.60 -1.94 -19.74
CA GLN A 51 -1.07 -3.27 -20.07
C GLN A 51 -2.05 -4.11 -20.88
N CYS A 52 -3.36 -3.95 -20.68
CA CYS A 52 -4.39 -4.70 -21.42
C CYS A 52 -4.75 -4.06 -22.78
N ARG A 53 -3.99 -3.07 -23.25
CA ARG A 53 -4.26 -2.28 -24.48
C ARG A 53 -4.49 -3.10 -25.76
N GLY A 54 -4.03 -4.35 -25.82
CA GLY A 54 -4.31 -5.27 -26.93
C GLY A 54 -5.75 -5.80 -26.96
N ARG A 55 -6.45 -5.79 -25.83
CA ARG A 55 -7.82 -6.28 -25.64
C ARG A 55 -8.84 -5.15 -25.70
N LYS A 56 -8.95 -4.51 -26.87
CA LYS A 56 -9.86 -3.37 -27.11
C LYS A 56 -11.33 -3.73 -26.87
N ASP A 57 -11.69 -4.99 -27.05
CA ASP A 57 -13.00 -5.58 -26.77
C ASP A 57 -13.46 -5.40 -25.31
N LEU A 58 -12.53 -5.22 -24.38
CA LEU A 58 -12.79 -5.13 -22.95
C LEU A 58 -12.89 -3.69 -22.41
N GLY A 59 -12.62 -2.65 -23.22
CA GLY A 59 -12.92 -1.26 -22.88
C GLY A 59 -12.17 -0.61 -21.70
N GLN A 60 -11.10 -1.22 -21.15
CA GLN A 60 -10.48 -0.78 -19.88
C GLN A 60 -10.09 0.71 -19.84
N ARG A 61 -9.60 1.26 -20.96
CA ARG A 61 -9.22 2.68 -21.04
C ARG A 61 -10.42 3.63 -20.88
N ALA A 62 -11.60 3.24 -21.37
CA ALA A 62 -12.82 4.02 -21.18
C ALA A 62 -13.25 3.99 -19.71
N TYR A 63 -13.27 2.80 -19.09
CA TYR A 63 -13.61 2.64 -17.67
C TYR A 63 -12.66 3.38 -16.72
N TYR A 64 -11.35 3.39 -16.99
CA TYR A 64 -10.40 4.17 -16.21
C TYR A 64 -10.66 5.69 -16.32
N ASN A 65 -10.86 6.19 -17.54
CA ASN A 65 -11.14 7.62 -17.75
C ASN A 65 -12.45 8.03 -17.07
N GLU A 66 -13.49 7.18 -17.14
CA GLU A 66 -14.77 7.42 -16.48
C GLU A 66 -14.65 7.39 -14.96
N PHE A 67 -13.92 6.42 -14.42
CA PHE A 67 -13.62 6.32 -12.99
C PHE A 67 -12.98 7.60 -12.45
N ILE A 68 -11.92 8.11 -13.11
CA ILE A 68 -11.23 9.35 -12.71
C ILE A 68 -12.17 10.56 -12.83
N ARG A 69 -12.98 10.64 -13.89
CA ARG A 69 -13.89 11.76 -14.15
C ARG A 69 -14.98 11.89 -13.09
N SER A 70 -15.61 10.77 -12.75
CA SER A 70 -16.83 10.73 -11.92
C SER A 70 -16.51 10.70 -10.42
N HIS A 71 -15.36 10.11 -10.02
CA HIS A 71 -14.98 9.97 -8.61
C HIS A 71 -13.82 10.90 -8.19
N ARG A 72 -13.52 11.95 -8.96
CA ARG A 72 -12.40 12.88 -8.69
C ARG A 72 -12.39 13.44 -7.25
N ASP A 73 -13.58 13.74 -6.72
CA ASP A 73 -13.73 14.39 -5.41
C ASP A 73 -13.54 13.35 -4.29
N ASP A 74 -13.88 12.08 -4.54
CA ASP A 74 -13.63 10.95 -3.64
C ASP A 74 -12.14 10.59 -3.63
N LEU A 75 -11.52 10.53 -4.81
CA LEU A 75 -10.08 10.33 -4.97
C LEU A 75 -9.26 11.38 -4.21
N ALA A 76 -9.71 12.65 -4.21
CA ALA A 76 -9.10 13.71 -3.41
C ALA A 76 -9.27 13.48 -1.90
N ARG A 77 -10.49 13.16 -1.43
CA ARG A 77 -10.75 12.88 0.01
C ARG A 77 -9.96 11.67 0.52
N HIS A 78 -9.91 10.59 -0.26
CA HIS A 78 -9.12 9.41 0.06
C HIS A 78 -7.61 9.69 -0.03
N GLY A 79 -7.16 10.44 -1.03
CA GLY A 79 -5.76 10.88 -1.12
C GLY A 79 -5.30 11.62 0.15
N ASN A 80 -6.09 12.57 0.63
CA ASN A 80 -5.80 13.32 1.85
C ASN A 80 -5.80 12.42 3.11
N ALA A 81 -6.73 11.46 3.20
CA ALA A 81 -6.75 10.49 4.31
C ALA A 81 -5.52 9.59 4.31
N LEU A 82 -5.06 9.13 3.14
CA LEU A 82 -3.83 8.35 3.00
C LEU A 82 -2.59 9.18 3.35
N VAL A 83 -2.53 10.45 2.96
CA VAL A 83 -1.46 11.37 3.39
C VAL A 83 -1.43 11.49 4.91
N GLY A 84 -2.58 11.73 5.56
CA GLY A 84 -2.67 11.83 7.01
C GLY A 84 -2.21 10.57 7.76
N TYR A 85 -2.47 9.37 7.21
CA TYR A 85 -1.91 8.11 7.72
C TYR A 85 -0.38 8.13 7.73
N PHE A 86 0.24 8.50 6.60
CA PHE A 86 1.70 8.54 6.50
C PHE A 86 2.30 9.66 7.37
N GLU A 87 1.64 10.81 7.50
CA GLU A 87 2.04 11.90 8.38
C GLU A 87 2.05 11.46 9.86
N ARG A 88 0.97 10.81 10.35
CA ARG A 88 0.93 10.24 11.71
C ARG A 88 2.00 9.17 11.91
N SER A 89 2.16 8.27 10.95
CA SER A 89 2.96 7.05 11.12
C SER A 89 4.47 7.27 10.95
N TYR A 90 4.90 8.28 10.19
CA TYR A 90 6.30 8.49 9.82
C TYR A 90 6.82 9.92 10.03
N GLY A 91 5.98 10.84 10.51
CA GLY A 91 6.36 12.22 10.81
C GLY A 91 7.02 12.91 9.61
N GLN A 92 8.19 13.51 9.80
CA GLN A 92 8.92 14.21 8.73
C GLN A 92 9.25 13.32 7.50
N ASN A 93 9.34 11.99 7.68
CA ASN A 93 9.66 11.05 6.60
C ASN A 93 8.45 10.63 5.76
N TYR A 94 7.25 11.15 6.03
CA TYR A 94 6.01 10.68 5.42
C TYR A 94 6.00 10.66 3.89
N LYS A 95 6.55 11.69 3.24
CA LYS A 95 6.60 11.80 1.78
C LYS A 95 7.38 10.63 1.16
N VAL A 96 8.57 10.36 1.69
CA VAL A 96 9.43 9.26 1.24
C VAL A 96 8.74 7.90 1.44
N MET A 97 8.01 7.73 2.55
CA MET A 97 7.30 6.48 2.83
C MET A 97 6.03 6.31 1.98
N LEU A 98 5.30 7.39 1.71
CA LEU A 98 4.17 7.43 0.79
C LEU A 98 4.60 7.13 -0.65
N ASP A 99 5.69 7.74 -1.13
CA ASP A 99 6.22 7.52 -2.48
C ASP A 99 6.70 6.07 -2.67
N LYS A 100 7.42 5.53 -1.68
CA LYS A 100 7.80 4.10 -1.64
C LYS A 100 6.57 3.19 -1.66
N HIS A 101 5.54 3.52 -0.87
CA HIS A 101 4.31 2.74 -0.81
C HIS A 101 3.57 2.75 -2.16
N VAL A 102 3.34 3.92 -2.75
CA VAL A 102 2.70 4.08 -4.07
C VAL A 102 3.48 3.35 -5.17
N THR A 103 4.82 3.43 -5.14
CA THR A 103 5.69 2.74 -6.10
C THR A 103 5.60 1.22 -5.94
N SER A 104 5.64 0.73 -4.70
CA SER A 104 5.44 -0.70 -4.37
C SER A 104 4.08 -1.20 -4.88
N LEU A 105 3.02 -0.42 -4.65
CA LEU A 105 1.66 -0.73 -5.10
C LEU A 105 1.58 -0.86 -6.64
N ALA A 106 2.15 0.08 -7.37
CA ALA A 106 2.20 0.05 -8.84
C ALA A 106 3.00 -1.15 -9.38
N ASN A 107 4.11 -1.50 -8.71
CA ASN A 107 4.93 -2.66 -9.05
C ASN A 107 4.22 -3.99 -8.76
N ALA A 108 3.55 -4.11 -7.60
CA ALA A 108 2.76 -5.28 -7.24
C ALA A 108 1.62 -5.53 -8.23
N VAL A 109 0.86 -4.48 -8.56
CA VAL A 109 -0.19 -4.52 -9.60
C VAL A 109 0.38 -4.88 -10.97
N SER A 110 1.50 -4.28 -11.38
CA SER A 110 2.16 -4.59 -12.65
C SER A 110 2.70 -6.02 -12.72
N SER A 111 3.10 -6.60 -11.58
CA SER A 111 3.45 -8.02 -11.47
C SER A 111 2.22 -8.92 -11.59
N ALA A 112 1.12 -8.55 -10.91
CA ALA A 112 -0.14 -9.28 -10.93
C ALA A 112 -0.72 -9.44 -12.36
N VAL A 113 -0.50 -8.48 -13.28
CA VAL A 113 -0.88 -8.64 -14.70
C VAL A 113 -0.25 -9.88 -15.34
N ARG A 114 1.00 -10.21 -14.97
CA ARG A 114 1.76 -11.34 -15.53
C ARG A 114 1.46 -12.66 -14.82
N THR A 115 1.14 -12.62 -13.53
CA THR A 115 0.95 -13.82 -12.69
C THR A 115 -0.51 -14.22 -12.51
N THR A 116 -1.48 -13.34 -12.82
CA THR A 116 -2.91 -13.58 -12.62
C THR A 116 -3.59 -13.92 -13.96
N PRO A 117 -4.03 -15.17 -14.18
CA PRO A 117 -4.93 -15.51 -15.28
C PRO A 117 -6.17 -14.61 -15.27
N ASP A 118 -6.56 -14.17 -16.46
CA ASP A 118 -7.72 -13.29 -16.70
C ASP A 118 -7.66 -11.90 -16.04
N PHE A 119 -6.49 -11.40 -15.62
CA PHE A 119 -6.34 -10.04 -15.05
C PHE A 119 -7.11 -8.99 -15.87
N CYS A 120 -6.91 -8.98 -17.19
CA CYS A 120 -7.52 -8.01 -18.10
C CYS A 120 -9.05 -8.10 -18.17
N THR A 121 -9.61 -9.31 -18.05
CA THR A 121 -11.06 -9.55 -18.02
C THR A 121 -11.64 -9.14 -16.66
N LYS A 122 -10.99 -9.53 -15.56
CA LYS A 122 -11.40 -9.19 -14.19
C LYS A 122 -11.40 -7.69 -13.94
N ILE A 123 -10.35 -6.97 -14.34
CA ILE A 123 -10.28 -5.51 -14.17
C ILE A 123 -11.24 -4.75 -15.08
N ALA A 124 -11.54 -5.29 -16.28
CA ALA A 124 -12.60 -4.75 -17.14
C ALA A 124 -13.98 -4.90 -16.51
N GLN A 125 -14.29 -6.05 -15.91
CA GLN A 125 -15.55 -6.27 -15.19
C GLN A 125 -15.67 -5.36 -13.96
N ILE A 126 -14.59 -5.10 -13.23
CA ILE A 126 -14.55 -4.12 -12.13
C ILE A 126 -14.86 -2.71 -12.67
N GLY A 127 -14.15 -2.28 -13.71
CA GLY A 127 -14.36 -0.97 -14.34
C GLY A 127 -15.77 -0.77 -14.89
N ALA A 128 -16.35 -1.80 -15.51
CA ALA A 128 -17.71 -1.79 -16.01
C ALA A 128 -18.75 -1.59 -14.89
N ARG A 129 -18.60 -2.29 -13.76
CA ARG A 129 -19.50 -2.12 -12.60
C ARG A 129 -19.42 -0.70 -12.02
N ILE A 130 -18.21 -0.17 -11.83
CA ILE A 130 -18.03 1.19 -11.28
C ILE A 130 -18.59 2.25 -12.22
N SER A 131 -18.47 2.05 -13.54
CA SER A 131 -19.03 2.97 -14.55
C SER A 131 -20.56 2.99 -14.58
N GLN A 132 -21.22 1.97 -14.01
CA GLN A 132 -22.68 1.92 -13.84
C GLN A 132 -23.15 2.60 -12.55
N THR A 133 -22.24 2.92 -11.61
CA THR A 133 -22.54 3.56 -10.33
C THR A 133 -21.76 4.87 -10.13
N PRO A 134 -21.79 5.83 -11.08
CA PRO A 134 -20.89 7.00 -11.07
C PRO A 134 -21.15 8.02 -9.95
N ASN A 135 -22.30 7.92 -9.27
CA ASN A 135 -22.68 8.77 -8.15
C ASN A 135 -22.61 8.04 -6.79
N ASP A 136 -22.14 6.79 -6.76
CA ASP A 136 -21.94 6.05 -5.51
C ASP A 136 -20.63 6.49 -4.85
N THR A 137 -20.73 7.49 -3.97
CA THR A 137 -19.62 8.00 -3.16
C THR A 137 -19.08 6.97 -2.16
N HIS A 138 -19.72 5.80 -2.09
CA HIS A 138 -19.25 4.60 -1.40
C HIS A 138 -18.85 3.52 -2.41
N ILE A 139 -17.97 3.84 -3.38
CA ILE A 139 -17.23 2.82 -4.14
C ILE A 139 -16.75 1.77 -3.15
N ARG A 140 -17.32 0.56 -3.26
CA ARG A 140 -17.20 -0.46 -2.24
C ARG A 140 -15.74 -0.82 -2.00
N VAL A 141 -15.22 -0.36 -0.86
CA VAL A 141 -13.98 -0.80 -0.25
C VAL A 141 -14.05 -2.32 -0.16
N GLY A 142 -13.22 -3.01 -0.95
CA GLY A 142 -13.39 -4.43 -1.30
C GLY A 142 -13.51 -4.75 -2.80
N LEU A 143 -13.60 -3.73 -3.68
CA LEU A 143 -13.51 -3.87 -5.14
C LEU A 143 -12.10 -4.02 -5.75
N PRO A 144 -10.95 -3.70 -5.12
CA PRO A 144 -9.67 -4.05 -5.73
C PRO A 144 -9.51 -5.58 -5.73
N MET A 145 -8.90 -6.12 -6.79
CA MET A 145 -8.42 -7.50 -6.78
C MET A 145 -7.43 -7.66 -5.62
N LYS A 146 -7.56 -8.72 -4.83
CA LYS A 146 -6.55 -9.06 -3.81
C LYS A 146 -5.25 -9.39 -4.53
N ILE A 147 -4.16 -8.74 -4.11
CA ILE A 147 -2.81 -8.97 -4.62
C ILE A 147 -1.94 -9.30 -3.41
N GLU A 148 -1.35 -10.49 -3.39
CA GLU A 148 -0.33 -10.85 -2.42
C GLU A 148 0.75 -9.76 -2.33
N ASN A 149 1.28 -9.54 -1.12
CA ASN A 149 2.41 -8.64 -0.85
C ASN A 149 2.10 -7.11 -0.86
N THR A 150 0.83 -6.67 -0.79
CA THR A 150 0.51 -5.31 -0.32
C THR A 150 0.50 -5.16 1.21
N LEU A 151 0.83 -6.24 1.94
CA LEU A 151 0.92 -6.28 3.41
C LEU A 151 2.19 -5.56 3.93
N GLY A 152 2.15 -4.23 3.95
CA GLY A 152 3.08 -3.40 4.73
C GLY A 152 2.39 -2.52 5.79
N THR A 153 1.06 -2.46 5.76
CA THR A 153 0.21 -1.72 6.68
C THR A 153 -0.36 -2.71 7.68
N CYS A 154 -0.06 -2.55 8.98
CA CYS A 154 -0.78 -3.36 9.95
C CYS A 154 -2.26 -2.92 9.93
N LEU A 155 -3.14 -3.92 9.85
CA LEU A 155 -4.57 -3.73 9.90
C LEU A 155 -4.96 -3.75 11.38
N ALA A 156 -5.76 -2.77 11.82
CA ALA A 156 -6.24 -2.72 13.19
C ALA A 156 -7.37 -3.75 13.47
N ASP A 157 -7.57 -4.70 12.55
CA ASP A 157 -8.65 -5.68 12.61
C ASP A 157 -8.29 -6.83 13.56
N SER A 158 -8.94 -6.83 14.72
CA SER A 158 -8.98 -7.99 15.62
C SER A 158 -9.57 -9.20 14.87
N ASN A 159 -8.77 -10.26 14.69
CA ASN A 159 -9.01 -11.51 13.94
C ASN A 159 -8.61 -11.54 12.44
N SER A 160 -7.32 -11.39 12.14
CA SER A 160 -6.70 -12.18 11.06
C SER A 160 -5.31 -12.70 11.44
N SER A 161 -5.27 -13.95 11.88
CA SER A 161 -4.03 -14.70 12.12
C SER A 161 -3.36 -15.10 10.79
N SER A 162 -2.27 -14.42 10.45
CA SER A 162 -1.34 -14.84 9.40
C SER A 162 0.09 -14.46 9.76
N SER A 163 0.77 -15.34 10.51
CA SER A 163 2.21 -15.20 10.78
C SER A 163 3.02 -15.25 9.48
N PRO A 164 4.07 -14.44 9.32
CA PRO A 164 5.08 -14.67 8.30
C PRO A 164 5.89 -15.91 8.73
N ASN A 165 5.73 -17.01 8.00
CA ASN A 165 6.56 -18.20 8.16
C ASN A 165 7.88 -17.95 7.43
N ILE A 166 8.96 -17.71 8.17
CA ILE A 166 10.31 -17.64 7.63
C ILE A 166 10.91 -19.04 7.77
N GLN A 167 11.20 -19.66 6.62
CA GLN A 167 12.18 -20.74 6.47
C GLN A 167 13.41 -20.18 5.74
#